data_AF-A0A6G0UBI0-F1
#
_entry.id   AF-A0A6G0UBI0-F1
#
_cell.length_a   1.000
_cell.length_b   1.000
_cell.length_c   1.000
_cell.angle_alpha   90.00
_cell.angle_beta   90.00
_cell.angle_gamma   90.00
#
_symmetry.space_group_name_H-M   'P 1'
#
loop_
_entity.id
_entity.type
_entity.pdbx_description
1 polymer ?
#
loop_
_entity_poly.entity_id
_entity_poly.type
_entity_poly.pdbx_seq_one_letter_code
_entity_poly.pdbx_strand_id
1 'polypeptide(L)'
;HKSTNGPLKCCSFTALRILISTILFLDVAILFGYGTYENYYGIDYDDSYIPGNEILLLAIGLVFGLTVASRKRGLVTSGVLFNFWLLLAVCGFPEFRYKLSSYMNMEDENEKDFDFLRFYLFMVYYPLVLIQLFTSCFADTPKYNITFNWFTGMAIKGHRRPLEPEDLWDLNERDTSKHLLEKFQKNWDEHLLKSRKFESIEDNPRP
;
A
#
# COMPACT_ATOMS: atom_id res chain seq x y z
N HIS A 1 -12.58 -28.04 -11.52
CA HIS A 1 -11.20 -27.94 -11.00
C HIS A 1 -11.23 -27.27 -9.64
N LYS A 2 -10.80 -27.96 -8.58
CA LYS A 2 -10.81 -27.47 -7.19
C LYS A 2 -9.59 -26.56 -7.01
N SER A 3 -9.79 -25.28 -6.71
CA SER A 3 -8.71 -24.30 -6.55
C SER A 3 -7.87 -24.64 -5.32
N THR A 4 -6.70 -25.23 -5.52
CA THR A 4 -5.64 -25.45 -4.54
C THR A 4 -4.95 -24.12 -4.20
N ASN A 5 -5.67 -23.23 -3.53
CA ASN A 5 -5.04 -22.16 -2.77
C ASN A 5 -5.01 -22.61 -1.31
N GLY A 6 -3.84 -23.02 -0.84
CA GLY A 6 -3.62 -23.30 0.58
C GLY A 6 -3.91 -22.06 1.44
N PRO A 7 -4.07 -22.22 2.77
CA PRO A 7 -4.28 -21.10 3.66
C PRO A 7 -3.15 -20.08 3.49
N LEU A 8 -3.53 -18.82 3.26
CA LEU A 8 -2.59 -17.71 3.07
C LEU A 8 -1.55 -17.71 4.19
N LYS A 9 -0.26 -17.80 3.81
CA LYS A 9 0.88 -17.72 4.73
C LYS A 9 0.69 -16.54 5.68
N CYS A 10 0.66 -16.83 6.98
CA CYS A 10 0.52 -15.87 8.07
C CYS A 10 1.61 -14.78 8.06
N CYS A 11 2.76 -15.05 7.43
CA CYS A 11 3.79 -14.04 7.13
C CYS A 11 3.60 -13.44 5.72
N SER A 12 2.52 -12.70 5.52
CA SER A 12 2.39 -11.83 4.35
C SER A 12 2.78 -10.41 4.76
N PHE A 13 3.41 -9.70 3.84
CA PHE A 13 3.77 -8.30 3.97
C PHE A 13 2.57 -7.40 4.32
N THR A 14 1.36 -7.78 3.90
CA THR A 14 0.09 -7.14 4.33
C THR A 14 -0.19 -7.31 5.83
N ALA A 15 0.16 -8.46 6.43
CA ALA A 15 0.01 -8.67 7.86
C ALA A 15 1.01 -7.80 8.66
N LEU A 16 2.25 -7.67 8.17
CA LEU A 16 3.27 -6.79 8.75
C LEU A 16 2.85 -5.32 8.70
N ARG A 17 2.26 -4.85 7.60
CA ARG A 17 1.68 -3.48 7.50
C ARG A 17 0.63 -3.22 8.56
N ILE A 18 -0.25 -4.19 8.82
CA ILE A 18 -1.32 -4.05 9.81
C ILE A 18 -0.71 -4.00 11.21
N LEU A 19 0.25 -4.87 11.51
CA LEU A 19 0.93 -4.88 12.80
C LEU A 19 1.64 -3.55 13.08
N ILE A 20 2.40 -3.03 12.11
CA ILE A 20 3.05 -1.72 12.26
C ILE A 20 2.01 -0.61 12.40
N SER A 21 0.93 -0.64 11.61
CA SER A 21 -0.15 0.36 11.71
C SER A 21 -0.87 0.32 13.06
N THR A 22 -1.02 -0.86 13.67
CA THR A 22 -1.57 -0.97 15.03
C THR A 22 -0.64 -0.38 16.07
N ILE A 23 0.67 -0.62 15.95
CA ILE A 23 1.66 -0.05 16.88
C ILE A 23 1.67 1.48 16.76
N LEU A 24 1.69 2.02 15.54
CA LEU A 24 1.62 3.46 15.29
C LEU A 24 0.34 4.09 15.85
N PHE A 25 -0.81 3.42 15.68
CA PHE A 25 -2.07 3.92 16.24
C PHE A 25 -2.03 3.96 17.77
N LEU A 26 -1.47 2.93 18.42
CA LEU A 26 -1.31 2.92 19.87
C LEU A 26 -0.35 4.00 20.36
N ASP A 27 0.79 4.19 19.69
CA ASP A 27 1.76 5.23 20.01
C ASP A 27 1.14 6.64 19.97
N VAL A 28 0.42 6.95 18.88
CA VAL A 28 -0.27 8.23 18.73
C VAL A 28 -1.46 8.37 19.69
N ALA A 29 -2.16 7.29 20.02
CA ALA A 29 -3.22 7.31 21.04
C ALA A 29 -2.66 7.58 22.44
N ILE A 30 -1.48 7.07 22.77
CA ILE A 30 -0.78 7.38 24.02
C ILE A 30 -0.39 8.86 24.07
N LEU A 31 0.15 9.40 22.96
CA LEU A 31 0.46 10.83 22.85
C LEU A 31 -0.78 11.72 23.00
N PHE A 32 -1.90 11.35 22.38
CA PHE A 32 -3.17 12.06 22.53
C PHE A 32 -3.67 12.01 23.98
N GLY A 33 -3.66 10.82 24.60
CA GLY A 33 -4.04 10.67 26.00
C GLY A 33 -3.19 11.53 26.93
N TYR A 34 -1.88 11.58 26.70
CA TYR A 34 -0.96 12.42 27.44
C TYR A 34 -1.25 13.92 27.27
N GLY A 35 -1.50 14.39 26.03
CA GLY A 35 -1.86 15.78 25.77
C GLY A 35 -3.18 16.19 26.41
N THR A 36 -4.19 15.30 26.40
CA THR A 36 -5.47 15.56 27.08
C THR A 36 -5.34 15.58 28.60
N TYR A 37 -4.50 14.71 29.17
CA TYR A 37 -4.21 14.68 30.61
C TYR A 37 -3.58 16.00 31.07
N GLU A 38 -2.66 16.53 30.29
CA GLU A 38 -1.94 17.75 30.60
C GLU A 38 -2.82 19.00 30.47
N ASN A 39 -3.63 19.07 29.41
CA ASN A 39 -4.66 20.11 29.23
C ASN A 39 -5.63 20.12 30.42
N TYR A 40 -6.04 18.95 30.89
CA TYR A 40 -6.92 18.81 32.05
C TYR A 40 -6.30 19.33 33.36
N TYR A 41 -4.97 19.22 33.55
CA TYR A 41 -4.26 19.76 34.71
C TYR A 41 -3.86 21.23 34.57
N GLY A 42 -4.17 21.88 33.45
CA GLY A 42 -3.95 23.32 33.25
C GLY A 42 -2.48 23.71 33.14
N ILE A 43 -1.62 22.81 32.67
CA ILE A 43 -0.24 23.16 32.34
C ILE A 43 -0.28 23.85 30.97
N ASP A 44 0.00 25.16 30.95
CA ASP A 44 -0.10 26.02 29.77
C ASP A 44 1.08 25.74 28.84
N TYR A 45 0.87 24.90 27.83
CA TYR A 45 1.83 24.70 26.74
C TYR A 45 1.55 25.67 25.59
N ASP A 46 2.60 25.95 24.82
CA ASP A 46 2.52 26.79 23.62
C ASP A 46 1.40 26.28 22.68
N ASP A 47 0.39 27.14 22.46
CA ASP A 47 -0.92 26.90 21.81
C ASP A 47 -0.79 26.26 20.40
N SER A 48 0.42 26.27 19.84
CA SER A 48 0.75 25.67 18.56
C SER A 48 0.85 24.13 18.54
N TYR A 49 1.04 23.46 19.69
CA TYR A 49 1.27 21.99 19.74
C TYR A 49 0.00 21.14 19.91
N ILE A 50 -1.04 21.70 20.54
CA ILE A 50 -2.31 21.03 20.80
C ILE A 50 -3.01 20.57 19.50
N PRO A 51 -3.15 21.40 18.44
CA PRO A 51 -3.85 20.96 17.23
C PRO A 51 -3.08 19.89 16.42
N GLY A 52 -1.76 19.78 16.58
CA GLY A 52 -0.93 18.86 15.79
C GLY A 52 -1.19 17.38 16.11
N ASN A 53 -1.31 17.04 17.39
CA ASN A 53 -1.51 15.66 17.84
C ASN A 53 -2.89 15.11 17.47
N GLU A 54 -3.92 15.97 17.48
CA GLU A 54 -5.29 15.60 17.12
C GLU A 54 -5.41 15.27 15.63
N ILE A 55 -4.84 16.12 14.78
CA ILE A 55 -4.81 15.92 13.33
C ILE A 55 -4.04 14.62 13.01
N LEU A 56 -2.94 14.37 13.72
CA LEU A 56 -2.14 13.16 13.54
C LEU A 56 -2.93 11.89 13.89
N LEU A 57 -3.68 11.90 15.01
CA LEU A 57 -4.53 10.77 15.40
C LEU A 57 -5.60 10.46 14.36
N LEU A 58 -6.26 11.49 13.83
CA LEU A 58 -7.26 11.33 12.77
C LEU A 58 -6.65 10.78 11.48
N ALA A 59 -5.50 11.31 11.06
CA ALA A 59 -4.80 10.86 9.87
C ALA A 59 -4.35 9.39 9.98
N ILE A 60 -3.71 9.02 11.09
CA ILE A 60 -3.26 7.65 11.34
C ILE A 60 -4.44 6.69 11.50
N GLY A 61 -5.53 7.12 12.15
CA GLY A 61 -6.76 6.34 12.28
C GLY A 61 -7.43 6.04 10.93
N LEU A 62 -7.50 7.05 10.04
CA LEU A 62 -7.99 6.87 8.68
C LEU A 62 -7.13 5.85 7.91
N VAL A 63 -5.82 5.97 8.00
CA VAL A 63 -4.88 5.07 7.30
C VAL A 63 -4.91 3.66 7.87
N PHE A 64 -5.06 3.50 9.19
CA PHE A 64 -5.30 2.22 9.82
C PHE A 64 -6.59 1.57 9.27
N GLY A 65 -7.69 2.33 9.20
CA GLY A 65 -8.95 1.90 8.60
C GLY A 65 -8.79 1.50 7.13
N LEU A 66 -8.09 2.29 6.32
CA LEU A 66 -7.79 1.98 4.93
C LEU A 66 -6.93 0.72 4.78
N THR A 67 -5.97 0.49 5.68
CA THR A 67 -5.12 -0.71 5.67
C THR A 67 -5.90 -1.97 6.03
N VAL A 68 -6.86 -1.87 6.95
CA VAL A 68 -7.78 -2.98 7.27
C VAL A 68 -8.79 -3.21 6.14
N ALA A 69 -9.33 -2.14 5.55
CA ALA A 69 -10.29 -2.21 4.46
C ALA A 69 -9.66 -2.78 3.18
N SER A 70 -8.43 -2.39 2.86
CA SER A 70 -7.68 -2.92 1.70
C SER A 70 -7.42 -4.42 1.87
N ARG A 71 -7.14 -4.89 3.10
CA ARG A 71 -7.07 -6.34 3.39
C ARG A 71 -8.40 -7.05 3.15
N LYS A 72 -9.53 -6.49 3.62
CA LYS A 72 -10.85 -7.12 3.48
C LYS A 72 -11.37 -7.14 2.04
N ARG A 73 -11.09 -6.09 1.27
CA ARG A 73 -11.62 -5.92 -0.11
C ARG A 73 -10.65 -6.32 -1.21
N GLY A 74 -9.39 -6.63 -0.89
CA GLY A 74 -8.37 -6.96 -1.89
C GLY A 74 -8.06 -5.83 -2.87
N LEU A 75 -8.39 -4.58 -2.51
CA LEU A 75 -8.20 -3.41 -3.36
C LEU A 75 -6.73 -2.97 -3.36
N VAL A 76 -6.15 -2.87 -4.55
CA VAL A 76 -4.78 -2.36 -4.75
C VAL A 76 -4.80 -0.84 -4.56
N THR A 77 -4.51 -0.39 -3.35
CA THR A 77 -4.44 1.03 -2.95
C THR A 77 -3.04 1.44 -2.48
N SER A 78 -2.05 0.59 -2.77
CA SER A 78 -0.66 0.73 -2.35
C SER A 78 -0.01 2.04 -2.78
N GLY A 79 -0.33 2.56 -3.97
CA GLY A 79 0.17 3.87 -4.42
C GLY A 79 -0.30 5.03 -3.56
N VAL A 80 -1.57 5.05 -3.13
CA VAL A 80 -2.10 6.13 -2.27
C VAL A 80 -1.45 6.08 -0.89
N LEU A 81 -1.33 4.87 -0.32
CA LEU A 81 -0.65 4.66 0.95
C LEU A 81 0.84 5.05 0.86
N PHE A 82 1.52 4.67 -0.22
CA PHE A 82 2.91 5.05 -0.44
C PHE A 82 3.11 6.57 -0.46
N ASN A 83 2.29 7.30 -1.21
CA ASN A 83 2.37 8.76 -1.25
C ASN A 83 2.11 9.39 0.12
N PHE A 84 1.14 8.87 0.87
CA PHE A 84 0.86 9.32 2.23
C PHE A 84 2.08 9.13 3.15
N TRP A 85 2.64 7.93 3.22
CA TRP A 85 3.80 7.65 4.09
C TRP A 85 5.04 8.40 3.65
N LEU A 86 5.21 8.65 2.35
CA LEU A 86 6.32 9.44 1.80
C LEU A 86 6.21 10.91 2.22
N LEU A 87 5.02 11.50 2.12
CA LEU A 87 4.77 12.87 2.59
C LEU A 87 5.01 12.97 4.10
N LEU A 88 4.51 12.02 4.89
CA LEU A 88 4.71 11.99 6.33
C LEU A 88 6.20 11.89 6.71
N ALA A 89 6.97 11.06 5.99
CA ALA A 89 8.40 10.93 6.20
C ALA A 89 9.17 12.21 5.84
N VAL A 90 8.84 12.84 4.70
CA VAL A 90 9.51 14.07 4.25
C VAL A 90 9.13 15.26 5.16
N CYS A 91 7.85 15.41 5.50
CA CYS A 91 7.37 16.47 6.39
C CYS A 91 7.80 16.28 7.84
N GLY A 92 7.97 15.04 8.31
CA GLY A 92 8.44 14.75 9.67
C GLY A 92 9.95 14.90 9.86
N PHE A 93 10.74 14.95 8.78
CA PHE A 93 12.20 15.03 8.88
C PHE A 93 12.72 16.32 9.56
N PRO A 94 12.23 17.54 9.23
CA PRO A 94 12.63 18.75 9.92
C PRO A 94 12.28 18.70 11.42
N GLU A 95 11.11 18.18 11.77
CA GLU A 95 10.66 18.05 13.16
C GLU A 95 11.54 17.07 13.94
N PHE A 96 11.90 15.94 13.33
CA PHE A 96 12.85 14.98 13.90
C PHE A 96 14.21 15.60 14.17
N ARG A 97 14.73 16.35 13.20
CA ARG A 97 16.02 17.06 13.34
C ARG A 97 15.96 18.09 14.46
N TYR A 98 14.88 18.86 14.53
CA TYR A 98 14.68 19.87 15.56
C TYR A 98 14.62 19.26 16.96
N LYS A 99 13.75 18.26 17.19
CA LYS A 99 13.62 17.60 18.51
C LYS A 99 14.92 16.92 18.96
N LEU A 100 15.63 16.29 18.04
CA LEU A 100 16.94 15.69 18.34
C LEU A 100 17.97 16.74 18.77
N SER A 101 18.01 17.89 18.10
CA SER A 101 18.92 18.98 18.46
C SER A 101 18.52 19.65 19.79
N SER A 102 17.22 19.78 20.04
CA SER A 102 16.71 20.38 21.27
C SER A 102 17.11 19.54 22.48
N TYR A 103 16.92 18.23 22.41
CA TYR A 103 17.29 17.31 23.49
C TYR A 103 18.78 17.35 23.85
N MET A 104 19.66 17.49 22.85
CA MET A 104 21.10 17.53 23.06
C MET A 104 21.59 18.83 23.73
N ASN A 105 20.80 19.90 23.66
CA ASN A 105 21.18 21.23 24.17
C ASN A 105 20.45 21.59 25.48
N MET A 106 19.66 20.68 26.05
CA MET A 106 18.90 20.92 27.28
C MET A 106 19.76 20.63 28.53
N GLU A 107 20.07 21.67 29.31
CA GLU A 107 20.91 21.57 30.51
C GLU A 107 20.12 21.21 31.78
N ASP A 108 18.88 21.68 31.94
CA ASP A 108 18.08 21.49 33.17
C ASP A 108 17.56 20.05 33.37
N GLU A 109 17.67 19.49 34.58
CA GLU A 109 17.32 18.08 34.87
C GLU A 109 15.84 17.82 35.23
N ASN A 110 15.13 18.79 35.84
CA ASN A 110 13.78 18.56 36.37
C ASN A 110 12.66 18.64 35.32
N GLU A 111 12.87 19.34 34.20
CA GLU A 111 11.92 19.40 33.07
C GLU A 111 12.06 18.16 32.16
N LYS A 112 13.18 17.43 32.28
CA LYS A 112 13.50 16.32 31.38
C LYS A 112 12.57 15.11 31.55
N ASP A 113 12.18 14.73 32.77
CA ASP A 113 11.34 13.54 33.03
C ASP A 113 10.01 13.54 32.27
N PHE A 114 9.37 14.70 32.14
CA PHE A 114 8.08 14.82 31.46
C PHE A 114 8.23 14.91 29.93
N ASP A 115 9.26 15.60 29.43
CA ASP A 115 9.56 15.66 27.99
C ASP A 115 10.19 14.38 27.44
N PHE A 116 10.83 13.57 28.29
CA PHE A 116 11.43 12.30 27.90
C PHE A 116 10.44 11.33 27.28
N LEU A 117 9.22 11.25 27.83
CA LEU A 117 8.19 10.35 27.31
C LEU A 117 7.75 10.76 25.90
N ARG A 118 7.55 12.06 25.66
CA ARG A 118 7.19 12.62 24.34
C ARG A 118 8.30 12.40 23.33
N PHE A 119 9.54 12.68 23.73
CA PHE A 119 10.72 12.45 22.91
C PHE A 119 10.86 10.98 22.54
N TYR A 120 10.70 10.07 23.51
CA TYR A 120 10.82 8.64 23.30
C TYR A 120 9.75 8.10 22.33
N LEU A 121 8.48 8.46 22.55
CA LEU A 121 7.39 8.07 21.65
C LEU A 121 7.64 8.58 20.23
N PHE A 122 8.06 9.84 20.08
CA PHE A 122 8.40 10.39 18.76
C PHE A 122 9.58 9.67 18.10
N MET A 123 10.60 9.28 18.88
CA MET A 123 11.76 8.52 18.42
C MET A 123 11.40 7.08 17.99
N VAL A 124 10.33 6.50 18.53
CA VAL A 124 9.80 5.20 18.08
C VAL A 124 8.88 5.38 16.86
N TYR A 125 8.03 6.40 16.89
CA TYR A 125 7.09 6.74 15.82
C TYR A 125 7.78 6.96 14.46
N TYR A 126 8.81 7.81 14.40
CA TYR A 126 9.40 8.20 13.12
C TYR A 126 10.09 7.05 12.36
N PRO A 127 10.90 6.18 13.00
CA PRO A 127 11.40 4.96 12.38
C PRO A 127 10.30 4.00 11.93
N LEU A 128 9.21 3.86 12.69
CA LEU A 128 8.07 3.02 12.29
C LEU A 128 7.40 3.57 11.02
N VAL A 129 7.30 4.89 10.85
CA VAL A 129 6.85 5.53 9.61
C VAL A 129 7.77 5.18 8.44
N LEU A 130 9.09 5.23 8.62
CA LEU A 130 10.06 4.84 7.58
C LEU A 130 9.97 3.35 7.21
N ILE A 131 9.80 2.48 8.21
CA ILE A 131 9.58 1.04 7.97
C ILE A 131 8.26 0.86 7.21
N GLN A 132 7.21 1.62 7.52
CA GLN A 132 5.93 1.56 6.83
C GLN A 132 6.02 2.10 5.40
N LEU A 133 6.88 3.09 5.12
CA LEU A 133 7.19 3.58 3.78
C LEU A 133 7.94 2.52 2.97
N PHE A 134 8.97 1.90 3.53
CA PHE A 134 9.68 0.79 2.90
C PHE A 134 8.72 -0.39 2.64
N THR A 135 7.91 -0.69 3.64
CA THR A 135 6.82 -1.65 3.54
C THR A 135 5.73 -1.13 2.60
N SER A 136 5.72 0.12 2.16
CA SER A 136 4.76 0.59 1.15
C SER A 136 5.26 0.30 -0.26
N CYS A 137 6.56 0.48 -0.49
CA CYS A 137 7.24 0.16 -1.75
C CYS A 137 7.17 -1.33 -2.12
N PHE A 138 7.48 -2.22 -1.17
CA PHE A 138 7.67 -3.64 -1.48
C PHE A 138 6.38 -4.46 -1.67
N ALA A 139 5.17 -3.95 -1.34
CA ALA A 139 3.94 -4.73 -1.65
C ALA A 139 3.67 -4.74 -3.13
N ASP A 140 4.10 -3.70 -3.84
CA ASP A 140 3.98 -3.60 -5.28
C ASP A 140 5.19 -4.24 -5.94
N THR A 141 5.59 -5.43 -5.48
CA THR A 141 6.44 -6.28 -6.31
C THR A 141 5.52 -6.80 -7.42
N PRO A 142 5.64 -6.31 -8.67
CA PRO A 142 4.77 -6.80 -9.74
C PRO A 142 5.03 -8.30 -9.92
N LYS A 143 3.95 -9.09 -10.06
CA LYS A 143 4.06 -10.45 -10.63
C LYS A 143 4.64 -10.41 -12.06
N TYR A 144 4.65 -9.24 -12.68
CA TYR A 144 5.35 -8.95 -13.92
C TYR A 144 6.80 -8.64 -13.58
N ASN A 145 7.63 -9.69 -13.63
CA ASN A 145 9.09 -9.59 -13.58
C ASN A 145 9.58 -8.60 -14.64
N ILE A 146 9.69 -7.32 -14.30
CA ILE A 146 10.26 -6.26 -15.15
C ILE A 146 11.70 -6.65 -15.53
N THR A 147 12.37 -7.41 -14.67
CA THR A 147 13.72 -7.94 -14.89
C THR A 147 13.76 -9.17 -15.78
N PHE A 148 12.66 -9.60 -16.41
CA PHE A 148 12.55 -10.83 -17.21
C PHE A 148 13.17 -12.07 -16.54
N ASN A 149 13.28 -12.08 -15.20
CA ASN A 149 13.99 -13.13 -14.47
C ASN A 149 13.40 -14.53 -14.69
N TRP A 150 12.11 -14.60 -14.99
CA TRP A 150 11.43 -15.85 -15.38
C TRP A 150 11.94 -16.42 -16.70
N PHE A 151 12.31 -15.57 -17.66
CA PHE A 151 12.82 -15.95 -18.98
C PHE A 151 14.32 -16.31 -18.94
N THR A 152 15.09 -15.70 -18.04
CA THR A 152 16.55 -15.90 -17.90
C THR A 152 16.94 -17.38 -17.83
N GLY A 153 16.18 -18.21 -17.10
CA GLY A 153 16.45 -19.65 -17.01
C GLY A 153 16.34 -20.38 -18.35
N MET A 154 15.34 -20.05 -19.17
CA MET A 154 15.17 -20.62 -20.51
C MET A 154 16.22 -20.10 -21.49
N ALA A 155 16.55 -18.80 -21.43
CA ALA A 155 17.58 -18.21 -22.29
C ALA A 155 18.95 -18.88 -22.11
N ILE A 156 19.34 -19.15 -20.85
CA ILE A 156 20.57 -19.89 -20.53
C ILE A 156 20.50 -21.33 -21.05
N LYS A 157 19.33 -21.98 -20.94
CA LYS A 157 19.12 -23.36 -21.40
C LYS A 157 19.24 -23.46 -22.92
N GLY A 158 18.67 -22.52 -23.67
CA GLY A 158 18.77 -22.42 -25.12
C GLY A 158 20.18 -22.15 -25.65
N HIS A 159 21.03 -21.47 -24.87
CA HIS A 159 22.44 -21.29 -25.21
C HIS A 159 23.26 -22.57 -25.04
N ARG A 160 22.88 -23.44 -24.09
CA ARG A 160 23.60 -24.70 -23.80
C ARG A 160 23.14 -25.89 -24.64
N ARG A 161 21.85 -25.94 -25.01
CA ARG A 161 21.25 -27.01 -25.82
C ARG A 161 20.08 -26.48 -26.66
N PRO A 162 19.77 -27.08 -27.82
CA PRO A 162 18.57 -26.74 -28.56
C PRO A 162 17.33 -26.97 -27.68
N LEU A 163 16.41 -26.00 -27.71
CA LEU A 163 15.16 -26.05 -26.93
C LEU A 163 14.19 -27.04 -27.58
N GLU A 164 13.65 -27.93 -26.77
CA GLU A 164 12.57 -28.85 -27.15
C GLU A 164 11.21 -28.25 -26.77
N PRO A 165 10.09 -28.65 -27.42
CA PRO A 165 8.75 -28.16 -27.09
C PRO A 165 8.37 -28.36 -25.62
N GLU A 166 8.91 -29.41 -25.00
CA GLU A 166 8.74 -29.76 -23.58
C GLU A 166 9.39 -28.75 -22.63
N ASP A 167 10.41 -28.03 -23.11
CA ASP A 167 11.13 -27.00 -22.36
C ASP A 167 10.44 -25.63 -22.43
N LEU A 168 9.43 -25.48 -23.30
CA LEU A 168 8.60 -24.30 -23.39
C LEU A 168 7.48 -24.31 -22.37
N TRP A 169 7.16 -23.13 -21.84
CA TRP A 169 5.99 -22.97 -21.00
C TRP A 169 4.72 -23.10 -21.84
N ASP A 170 3.76 -23.87 -21.34
CA ASP A 170 2.42 -23.86 -21.88
C ASP A 170 1.83 -22.45 -21.83
N LEU A 171 1.13 -22.08 -22.91
CA LEU A 171 0.41 -20.82 -22.96
C LEU A 171 -0.67 -20.80 -21.86
N ASN A 172 -0.82 -19.64 -21.22
CA ASN A 172 -1.91 -19.42 -20.29
C ASN A 172 -3.25 -19.59 -21.02
N GLU A 173 -4.24 -20.20 -20.38
CA GLU A 173 -5.54 -20.52 -21.00
C GLU A 173 -6.24 -19.28 -21.59
N ARG A 174 -6.01 -18.11 -20.98
CA ARG A 174 -6.53 -16.82 -21.43
C ARG A 174 -5.87 -16.28 -22.70
N ASP A 175 -4.64 -16.68 -22.95
CA ASP A 175 -3.82 -16.24 -24.08
C ASP A 175 -3.82 -17.31 -25.20
N THR A 176 -4.41 -18.48 -24.94
CA THR A 176 -4.59 -19.54 -25.92
C THR A 176 -5.49 -19.07 -27.06
N SER A 177 -5.09 -19.41 -28.29
CA SER A 177 -5.83 -19.12 -29.52
C SER A 177 -7.31 -19.52 -29.43
N LYS A 178 -7.63 -20.65 -28.82
CA LYS A 178 -9.01 -21.11 -28.59
C LYS A 178 -9.85 -20.08 -27.82
N HIS A 179 -9.34 -19.56 -26.71
CA HIS A 179 -10.04 -18.58 -25.88
C HIS A 179 -10.19 -17.23 -26.61
N LEU A 180 -9.13 -16.79 -27.30
CA LEU A 180 -9.15 -15.57 -28.10
C LEU A 180 -10.14 -15.66 -29.27
N LEU A 181 -10.19 -16.81 -29.95
CA LEU A 181 -11.11 -17.08 -31.05
C LEU A 181 -12.56 -17.08 -30.59
N GLU A 182 -12.88 -17.71 -29.46
CA GLU A 182 -14.24 -17.69 -28.89
C GLU A 182 -14.70 -16.25 -28.60
N LYS A 183 -13.82 -15.43 -28.01
CA LYS A 183 -14.12 -14.03 -27.71
C LYS A 183 -14.24 -13.18 -28.98
N PHE A 184 -13.37 -13.40 -29.95
CA PHE A 184 -13.41 -12.70 -31.24
C PHE A 184 -14.69 -13.04 -32.00
N GLN A 185 -15.02 -14.33 -32.13
CA GLN A 185 -16.19 -14.82 -32.85
C GLN A 185 -17.47 -14.22 -32.27
N LYS A 186 -17.60 -14.21 -30.94
CA LYS A 186 -18.73 -13.60 -30.25
C LYS A 186 -18.91 -12.12 -30.63
N ASN A 187 -17.84 -11.34 -30.55
CA ASN A 187 -17.91 -9.91 -30.90
C ASN A 187 -18.19 -9.72 -32.40
N TRP A 188 -17.61 -10.57 -33.26
CA TRP A 188 -17.81 -10.53 -34.70
C TRP A 188 -19.27 -10.76 -35.09
N ASP A 189 -19.91 -11.79 -34.52
CA ASP A 189 -21.30 -12.13 -34.78
C ASP A 189 -22.26 -11.03 -34.29
N GLU A 190 -21.98 -10.40 -33.14
CA GLU A 190 -22.73 -9.24 -32.65
C GLU A 190 -22.68 -8.05 -33.64
N HIS A 191 -21.50 -7.80 -34.23
CA HIS A 191 -21.34 -6.75 -35.25
C HIS A 191 -22.06 -7.08 -36.57
N LEU A 192 -22.04 -8.34 -37.00
CA LEU A 192 -22.79 -8.78 -38.19
C LEU A 192 -24.30 -8.64 -38.00
N LEU A 193 -24.82 -9.00 -36.82
CA LEU A 193 -26.24 -8.83 -36.51
C LEU A 193 -26.66 -7.36 -36.47
N LYS A 194 -25.82 -6.47 -35.90
CA LYS A 194 -26.07 -5.03 -35.93
C LYS A 194 -26.07 -4.46 -37.35
N SER A 195 -25.11 -4.86 -38.18
CA SER A 195 -24.98 -4.36 -39.55
C SER A 195 -26.17 -4.80 -40.40
N ARG A 196 -26.55 -6.08 -40.32
CA ARG A 196 -27.75 -6.63 -40.99
C ARG A 196 -29.03 -5.93 -40.54
N LYS A 197 -29.15 -5.60 -39.26
CA LYS A 197 -30.31 -4.87 -38.72
C LYS A 197 -30.35 -3.42 -39.21
N PHE A 198 -29.20 -2.76 -39.34
CA PHE A 198 -29.11 -1.42 -39.93
C PHE A 198 -29.56 -1.44 -41.39
N GLU A 199 -29.04 -2.37 -42.18
CA GLU A 199 -29.38 -2.54 -43.60
C GLU A 199 -30.89 -2.80 -43.78
N SER A 200 -31.51 -3.61 -42.92
CA SER A 200 -32.97 -3.84 -42.93
C SER A 200 -33.83 -2.63 -42.55
N ILE A 201 -33.28 -1.67 -41.80
CA ILE A 201 -33.96 -0.42 -41.44
C ILE A 201 -33.86 0.59 -42.59
N GLU A 202 -32.76 0.56 -43.33
CA GLU A 202 -32.51 1.43 -44.49
C GLU A 202 -33.37 1.01 -45.70
N ASP A 203 -33.55 -0.30 -45.92
CA ASP A 203 -34.40 -0.87 -47.00
C ASP A 203 -35.92 -0.77 -46.73
N ASN A 204 -36.33 -0.47 -45.50
CA ASN A 204 -37.74 -0.27 -45.14
C ASN A 204 -37.90 1.04 -44.35
N PRO A 205 -37.81 2.20 -45.02
CA PRO A 205 -38.10 3.47 -44.38
C PRO A 205 -39.56 3.42 -43.92
N ARG A 206 -39.77 3.43 -42.59
CA ARG A 206 -41.13 3.57 -42.03
C ARG A 206 -41.77 4.82 -42.65
N PRO A 207 -43.05 4.74 -43.05
CA PRO A 207 -43.77 5.86 -43.68
C PRO A 207 -43.86 7.09 -42.78
#